data_AF-A0A2M9XZA0-F1
#
_entry.id   AF-A0A2M9XZA0-F1
#
_cell.length_a   1.000
_cell.length_b   1.000
_cell.length_c   1.000
_cell.angle_alpha   90.00
_cell.angle_beta   90.00
_cell.angle_gamma   90.00
#
_symmetry.space_group_name_H-M   'P 1'
#
loop_
_entity.id
_entity.type
_entity.pdbx_description
1 polymer ?
#
loop_
_entity_poly.entity_id
_entity_poly.type
_entity_poly.pdbx_seq_one_letter_code
_entity_poly.pdbx_strand_id
1 'polypeptide(L)'
;MDLIRRYGVYLAAVILVVIGLIFYISKDNNGSDQDASEKARQERMASSSDPTQGEDGSVSGSDGSGGIPDDGATPEYILEKYLEWSEYPPFSRPMSILNHDLAFPFIIETSPDYSIDPKTNEPTGYVCLFQPKTWAVIGNKDMMYVTLECRDKARNRVKVSIDSHQVFKEWEGQRYGVVSASVNDNGTDGDQTRGDNIFTFSWKPQKPDWGQMSLVAEITYGPENLKTTLTSSFFSSPSIPAEFNGVFSDSLQDGSLIVRAVVNVYKKGKYHLEANLKDEKNGEYIAYAVYDGDLVSGSNEVEFTFFGKILRDKDLDGPYLATSFRGHRVNLPIDPEWFNQGAEGLRKIQAAKTTEPDRELVIPYKEEYKTKYYKVESFSNAAWDSADKQNRIRQIKSIQ
;
A
#
# COMPACT_ATOMS: atom_id res chain seq x y z
N MET A 1 -58.04 35.69 -20.11
CA MET A 1 -57.31 35.84 -18.83
C MET A 1 -57.50 34.66 -17.86
N ASP A 2 -58.44 33.72 -18.08
CA ASP A 2 -58.67 32.61 -17.14
C ASP A 2 -57.74 31.39 -17.28
N LEU A 3 -57.11 31.18 -18.45
CA LEU A 3 -56.17 30.06 -18.63
C LEU A 3 -54.87 30.25 -17.82
N ILE A 4 -54.34 31.48 -17.78
CA ILE A 4 -53.09 31.80 -17.08
C ILE A 4 -53.28 31.67 -15.56
N ARG A 5 -54.48 31.95 -15.05
CA ARG A 5 -54.80 31.82 -13.61
C ARG A 5 -54.97 30.37 -13.16
N ARG A 6 -55.49 29.48 -14.02
CA ARG A 6 -55.66 28.05 -13.69
C ARG A 6 -54.41 27.22 -13.88
N TYR A 7 -53.57 27.54 -14.87
CA TYR A 7 -52.36 26.77 -15.17
C TYR A 7 -51.06 27.42 -14.71
N GLY A 8 -51.07 28.68 -14.29
CA GLY A 8 -49.87 29.39 -13.82
C GLY A 8 -49.23 28.77 -12.59
N VAL A 9 -50.02 28.20 -11.67
CA VAL A 9 -49.51 27.51 -10.48
C VAL A 9 -48.84 26.19 -10.85
N TYR A 10 -49.44 25.43 -11.78
CA TYR A 10 -48.85 24.17 -12.27
C TYR A 10 -47.58 24.42 -13.07
N LEU A 11 -47.55 25.46 -13.90
CA LEU A 11 -46.35 25.85 -14.66
C LEU A 11 -45.21 26.27 -13.71
N ALA A 12 -45.52 27.05 -12.67
CA ALA A 12 -44.52 27.45 -11.67
C ALA A 12 -43.98 26.25 -10.87
N ALA A 13 -44.85 25.30 -10.51
CA ALA A 13 -44.43 24.07 -9.83
C ALA A 13 -43.54 23.19 -10.71
N VAL A 14 -43.89 23.03 -11.99
CA VAL A 14 -43.06 22.27 -12.95
C VAL A 14 -41.72 22.96 -13.19
N ILE A 15 -41.69 24.28 -13.33
CA ILE A 15 -40.44 25.05 -13.48
C ILE A 15 -39.56 24.89 -12.24
N LEU A 16 -40.11 24.94 -11.02
CA LEU A 16 -39.34 24.73 -9.80
C LEU A 16 -38.79 23.31 -9.68
N VAL A 17 -39.56 22.30 -10.09
CA VAL A 17 -39.09 20.90 -10.13
C VAL A 17 -37.99 20.71 -11.17
N VAL A 18 -38.11 21.33 -12.35
CA VAL A 18 -37.09 21.29 -13.40
C VAL A 18 -35.82 22.01 -12.96
N ILE A 19 -35.94 23.19 -12.33
CA ILE A 19 -34.78 23.91 -11.76
C ILE A 19 -34.13 23.09 -10.64
N GLY A 20 -34.92 22.47 -9.77
CA GLY A 20 -34.42 21.58 -8.72
C GLY A 20 -33.68 20.35 -9.27
N LEU A 21 -34.20 19.74 -10.34
CA LEU A 21 -33.55 18.64 -11.07
C LEU A 21 -32.26 19.09 -11.76
N ILE A 22 -32.25 20.26 -12.42
CA ILE A 22 -31.04 20.81 -13.05
C ILE A 22 -29.98 21.14 -12.00
N PHE A 23 -30.38 21.65 -10.83
CA PHE A 23 -29.47 21.94 -9.73
C PHE A 23 -28.91 20.67 -9.07
N TYR A 24 -29.75 19.63 -8.94
CA TYR A 24 -29.33 18.32 -8.44
C TYR A 24 -28.36 17.63 -9.41
N ILE A 25 -28.67 17.62 -10.71
CA ILE A 25 -27.82 17.05 -11.76
C ILE A 25 -26.52 17.85 -11.95
N SER A 26 -26.55 19.18 -11.81
CA SER A 26 -25.33 20.00 -11.83
C SER A 26 -24.46 19.81 -10.57
N LYS A 27 -25.05 19.43 -9.44
CA LYS A 27 -24.30 19.14 -8.21
C LYS A 27 -23.55 17.80 -8.34
N ASP A 28 -24.15 16.79 -8.97
CA ASP A 28 -23.48 15.51 -9.26
C ASP A 28 -22.31 15.66 -10.27
N ASN A 29 -22.43 16.56 -11.26
CA ASN A 29 -21.35 16.80 -12.23
C ASN A 29 -20.18 17.64 -11.69
N ASN A 30 -20.36 18.43 -10.63
CA ASN A 30 -19.28 19.19 -9.99
C ASN A 30 -18.64 18.45 -8.80
N GLY A 31 -19.28 17.38 -8.29
CA GLY A 31 -18.76 16.56 -7.19
C GLY A 31 -17.57 15.69 -7.61
N SER A 32 -17.56 15.18 -8.84
CA SER A 32 -16.49 14.27 -9.32
C SER A 32 -15.11 14.92 -9.32
N ASP A 33 -15.02 16.19 -9.69
CA ASP A 33 -13.74 16.90 -9.79
C ASP A 33 -13.22 17.34 -8.41
N GLN A 34 -14.12 17.67 -7.49
CA GLN A 34 -13.76 17.98 -6.10
C GLN A 34 -13.30 16.73 -5.35
N ASP A 35 -14.01 15.62 -5.51
CA ASP A 35 -13.66 14.34 -4.89
C ASP A 35 -12.33 13.80 -5.43
N ALA A 36 -12.08 13.96 -6.74
CA ALA A 36 -10.81 13.59 -7.36
C ALA A 36 -9.63 14.46 -6.86
N SER A 37 -9.84 15.76 -6.74
CA SER A 37 -8.84 16.70 -6.20
C SER A 37 -8.53 16.42 -4.73
N GLU A 38 -9.55 16.13 -3.93
CA GLU A 38 -9.38 15.76 -2.52
C GLU A 38 -8.63 14.43 -2.39
N LYS A 39 -8.99 13.41 -3.17
CA LYS A 39 -8.28 12.14 -3.21
C LYS A 39 -6.81 12.32 -3.58
N ALA A 40 -6.51 13.06 -4.65
CA ALA A 40 -5.14 13.33 -5.07
C ALA A 40 -4.35 14.12 -4.00
N ARG A 41 -5.01 15.04 -3.30
CA ARG A 41 -4.42 15.72 -2.15
C ARG A 41 -4.11 14.74 -1.02
N GLN A 42 -5.05 13.87 -0.64
CA GLN A 42 -4.84 12.88 0.42
C GLN A 42 -3.71 11.89 0.07
N GLU A 43 -3.63 11.42 -1.17
CA GLU A 43 -2.53 10.58 -1.66
C GLU A 43 -1.17 11.28 -1.55
N ARG A 44 -1.08 12.54 -1.99
CA ARG A 44 0.14 13.34 -1.79
C ARG A 44 0.49 13.51 -0.32
N MET A 45 -0.50 13.80 0.52
CA MET A 45 -0.28 14.01 1.95
C MET A 45 0.14 12.73 2.68
N ALA A 46 -0.30 11.56 2.22
CA ALA A 46 0.13 10.28 2.75
C ALA A 46 1.51 9.84 2.25
N SER A 47 2.02 10.39 1.15
CA SER A 47 3.37 10.05 0.66
C SER A 47 4.47 10.51 1.63
N SER A 48 5.42 9.62 1.93
CA SER A 48 6.65 9.93 2.68
C SER A 48 7.69 10.71 1.87
N SER A 49 7.55 10.76 0.55
CA SER A 49 8.50 11.40 -0.36
C SER A 49 8.01 12.79 -0.79
N ASP A 50 8.93 13.74 -0.91
CA ASP A 50 8.65 15.10 -1.41
C ASP A 50 8.10 15.02 -2.85
N PRO A 51 6.82 15.37 -3.08
CA PRO A 51 6.19 15.26 -4.40
C PRO A 51 6.72 16.28 -5.42
N THR A 52 7.59 17.20 -4.98
CA THR A 52 8.24 18.22 -5.80
C THR A 52 9.64 17.83 -6.27
N GLN A 53 10.11 16.64 -5.89
CA GLN A 53 11.38 16.09 -6.37
C GLN A 53 11.09 15.02 -7.42
N GLY A 54 11.35 15.33 -8.69
CA GLY A 54 11.25 14.39 -9.80
C GLY A 54 11.95 14.94 -11.03
N GLU A 55 13.09 14.35 -11.39
CA GLU A 55 13.67 14.28 -12.74
C GLU A 55 14.49 12.98 -12.77
N ASP A 56 13.82 11.86 -13.08
CA ASP A 56 14.40 10.69 -13.75
C ASP A 56 13.26 9.69 -14.07
N GLY A 57 12.96 9.56 -15.35
CA GLY A 57 11.88 8.71 -15.85
C GLY A 57 12.14 7.22 -15.56
N SER A 58 11.56 6.71 -14.48
CA SER A 58 11.23 5.28 -14.33
C SER A 58 10.23 5.03 -13.19
N VAL A 59 9.02 5.62 -13.28
CA VAL A 59 7.86 5.05 -12.59
C VAL A 59 7.35 3.91 -13.47
N SER A 60 7.88 2.70 -13.24
CA SER A 60 7.23 1.48 -13.67
C SER A 60 6.21 1.08 -12.61
N GLY A 61 4.92 1.19 -12.96
CA GLY A 61 3.84 0.46 -12.31
C GLY A 61 2.82 1.30 -11.54
N SER A 62 1.59 1.30 -12.07
CA SER A 62 0.31 1.56 -11.40
C SER A 62 -0.17 3.01 -11.23
N ASP A 63 -0.83 3.49 -12.28
CA ASP A 63 -1.99 4.42 -12.35
C ASP A 63 -2.26 5.39 -11.17
N GLY A 64 -2.16 6.69 -11.48
CA GLY A 64 -2.74 7.79 -10.69
C GLY A 64 -1.73 8.87 -10.30
N SER A 65 -1.09 9.52 -11.28
CA SER A 65 -0.04 10.52 -11.00
C SER A 65 -0.59 11.75 -10.25
N GLY A 66 -0.36 11.81 -8.94
CA GLY A 66 -0.39 13.04 -8.15
C GLY A 66 0.89 13.89 -8.27
N GLY A 67 1.76 13.58 -9.22
CA GLY A 67 2.98 14.35 -9.50
C GLY A 67 2.68 15.75 -10.06
N ILE A 68 3.60 16.69 -9.83
CA ILE A 68 3.56 18.00 -10.50
C ILE A 68 3.83 17.76 -11.99
N PRO A 69 3.04 18.33 -12.92
CA PRO A 69 3.35 18.23 -14.35
C PRO A 69 4.74 18.81 -14.65
N ASP A 70 5.59 18.05 -15.36
CA ASP A 70 6.94 18.49 -15.76
C ASP A 70 6.91 19.74 -16.66
N ASP A 71 5.82 19.97 -17.38
CA ASP A 71 5.65 21.16 -18.23
C ASP A 71 4.99 22.32 -17.46
N GLY A 72 5.81 23.32 -17.09
CA GLY A 72 5.34 24.68 -16.77
C GLY A 72 4.96 24.96 -15.32
N ALA A 73 5.37 24.13 -14.36
CA ALA A 73 5.18 24.45 -12.94
C ALA A 73 6.03 25.66 -12.53
N THR A 74 5.38 26.76 -12.13
CA THR A 74 6.12 27.94 -11.65
C THR A 74 6.75 27.64 -10.28
N PRO A 75 7.86 28.29 -9.92
CA PRO A 75 8.46 28.12 -8.59
C PRO A 75 7.48 28.39 -7.43
N GLU A 76 6.51 29.28 -7.62
CA GLU A 76 5.45 29.56 -6.64
C GLU A 76 4.56 28.33 -6.43
N TYR A 77 4.17 27.65 -7.51
CA TYR A 77 3.36 26.44 -7.45
C TYR A 77 4.11 25.30 -6.75
N ILE A 78 5.39 25.11 -7.09
CA ILE A 78 6.27 24.13 -6.44
C ILE A 78 6.38 24.42 -4.95
N LEU A 79 6.61 25.69 -4.58
CA LEU A 79 6.71 26.11 -3.19
C LEU A 79 5.40 25.86 -2.43
N GLU A 80 4.25 26.18 -3.03
CA GLU A 80 2.93 25.94 -2.43
C GLU A 80 2.74 24.44 -2.12
N LYS A 81 2.99 23.57 -3.10
CA LYS A 81 2.86 22.11 -2.93
C LYS A 81 3.83 21.54 -1.92
N TYR A 82 5.06 22.04 -1.90
CA TYR A 82 6.04 21.65 -0.89
C TYR A 82 5.61 22.09 0.52
N LEU A 83 5.13 23.32 0.69
CA LEU A 83 4.69 23.85 1.98
C LEU A 83 3.48 23.07 2.52
N GLU A 84 2.52 22.76 1.65
CA GLU A 84 1.38 21.91 1.99
C GLU A 84 1.84 20.51 2.44
N TRP A 85 2.66 19.83 1.63
CA TRP A 85 3.15 18.49 1.95
C TRP A 85 4.00 18.46 3.23
N SER A 86 4.84 19.48 3.46
CA SER A 86 5.77 19.57 4.57
C SER A 86 5.14 20.07 5.88
N GLU A 87 3.82 20.17 5.97
CA GLU A 87 3.14 20.39 7.26
C GLU A 87 3.38 19.25 8.25
N TYR A 88 3.61 18.05 7.74
CA TYR A 88 3.91 16.85 8.51
C TYR A 88 5.32 16.32 8.16
N PRO A 89 6.03 15.66 9.09
CA PRO A 89 7.34 15.08 8.80
C PRO A 89 7.24 13.87 7.85
N PRO A 90 8.30 13.51 7.11
CA PRO A 90 8.27 12.34 6.21
C PRO A 90 8.09 11.01 6.93
N PHE A 91 8.51 10.90 8.21
CA PHE A 91 8.39 9.69 9.03
C PHE A 91 7.04 9.57 9.75
N SER A 92 6.13 10.54 9.61
CA SER A 92 4.78 10.46 10.16
C SER A 92 3.81 11.26 9.32
N ARG A 93 2.91 10.56 8.63
CA ARG A 93 2.01 11.15 7.64
C ARG A 93 0.56 10.85 7.98
N PRO A 94 -0.38 11.78 7.68
CA PRO A 94 -1.79 11.46 7.73
C PRO A 94 -2.09 10.33 6.74
N MET A 95 -3.01 9.45 7.11
CA MET A 95 -3.51 8.41 6.21
C MET A 95 -5.02 8.33 6.29
N SER A 96 -5.63 7.76 5.27
CA SER A 96 -7.05 7.39 5.26
C SER A 96 -7.24 6.02 4.62
N ILE A 97 -8.48 5.56 4.53
CA ILE A 97 -8.82 4.33 3.81
C ILE A 97 -8.52 4.41 2.30
N LEU A 98 -8.40 5.63 1.76
CA LEU A 98 -8.04 5.85 0.35
C LEU A 98 -6.59 5.44 0.08
N ASN A 99 -5.73 5.42 1.10
CA ASN A 99 -4.39 4.85 1.04
C ASN A 99 -4.47 3.33 1.31
N HIS A 100 -5.13 2.60 0.39
CA HIS A 100 -5.54 1.22 0.61
C HIS A 100 -4.36 0.28 0.90
N ASP A 101 -3.24 0.48 0.22
CA ASP A 101 -1.98 -0.25 0.41
C ASP A 101 -1.38 -0.04 1.81
N LEU A 102 -1.38 1.20 2.29
CA LEU A 102 -0.94 1.53 3.65
C LEU A 102 -1.91 1.02 4.70
N ALA A 103 -3.22 1.11 4.44
CA ALA A 103 -4.27 0.62 5.32
C ALA A 103 -4.27 -0.92 5.45
N PHE A 104 -4.06 -1.62 4.35
CA PHE A 104 -4.09 -3.09 4.28
C PHE A 104 -2.77 -3.65 3.75
N PRO A 105 -1.65 -3.44 4.47
CA PRO A 105 -0.30 -3.70 3.95
C PRO A 105 0.03 -5.19 3.81
N PHE A 106 -0.88 -6.08 4.20
CA PHE A 106 -0.71 -7.52 4.09
C PHE A 106 -1.40 -8.13 2.87
N ILE A 107 -2.28 -7.36 2.20
CA ILE A 107 -3.09 -7.82 1.07
C ILE A 107 -2.58 -7.14 -0.20
N ILE A 108 -2.35 -7.91 -1.26
CA ILE A 108 -2.26 -7.36 -2.63
C ILE A 108 -3.63 -7.57 -3.25
N GLU A 109 -4.23 -6.57 -3.85
CA GLU A 109 -5.37 -6.82 -4.73
C GLU A 109 -4.84 -7.09 -6.13
N THR A 110 -5.06 -8.32 -6.64
CA THR A 110 -4.73 -8.64 -8.03
C THR A 110 -5.91 -8.29 -8.92
N SER A 111 -5.61 -7.62 -10.04
CA SER A 111 -6.61 -7.37 -11.06
C SER A 111 -7.08 -8.70 -11.65
N PRO A 112 -8.41 -8.91 -11.77
CA PRO A 112 -8.92 -10.08 -12.44
C PRO A 112 -8.41 -10.16 -13.89
N ASP A 113 -8.07 -11.37 -14.34
CA ASP A 113 -7.69 -11.65 -15.71
C ASP A 113 -8.95 -11.81 -16.58
N TYR A 114 -9.14 -10.88 -17.51
CA TYR A 114 -10.26 -10.89 -18.45
C TYR A 114 -9.87 -11.67 -19.70
N SER A 115 -10.54 -12.79 -19.91
CA SER A 115 -10.26 -13.66 -21.04
C SER A 115 -10.71 -13.03 -22.36
N ILE A 116 -9.80 -13.06 -23.34
CA ILE A 116 -10.00 -12.57 -24.71
C ILE A 116 -10.00 -13.77 -25.66
N ASP A 117 -10.93 -13.80 -26.62
CA ASP A 117 -10.92 -14.81 -27.68
C ASP A 117 -9.75 -14.51 -28.63
N PRO A 118 -8.78 -15.42 -28.80
CA PRO A 118 -7.61 -15.17 -29.63
C PRO A 118 -7.92 -15.04 -31.13
N LYS A 119 -9.10 -15.47 -31.59
CA LYS A 119 -9.52 -15.37 -33.00
C LYS A 119 -10.19 -14.05 -33.32
N THR A 120 -11.05 -13.56 -32.43
CA THR A 120 -11.82 -12.32 -32.65
C THR A 120 -11.21 -11.11 -31.95
N ASN A 121 -10.30 -11.34 -31.00
CA ASN A 121 -9.74 -10.33 -30.09
C ASN A 121 -10.82 -9.59 -29.28
N GLU A 122 -11.97 -10.24 -29.06
CA GLU A 122 -13.07 -9.72 -28.25
C GLU A 122 -13.11 -10.38 -26.87
N PRO A 123 -13.58 -9.69 -25.81
CA PRO A 123 -13.75 -10.30 -24.50
C PRO A 123 -14.69 -11.51 -24.57
N THR A 124 -14.21 -12.67 -24.10
CA THR A 124 -15.07 -13.86 -23.94
C THR A 124 -16.13 -13.64 -22.85
N GLY A 125 -15.92 -12.64 -21.99
CA GLY A 125 -16.75 -12.32 -20.84
C GLY A 125 -16.52 -13.24 -19.63
N TYR A 126 -15.58 -14.17 -19.74
CA TYR A 126 -15.04 -14.88 -18.59
C TYR A 126 -14.00 -14.03 -17.87
N VAL A 127 -13.92 -14.23 -16.56
CA VAL A 127 -12.94 -13.58 -15.69
C VAL A 127 -12.38 -14.61 -14.73
N CYS A 128 -11.05 -14.67 -14.61
CA CYS A 128 -10.37 -15.51 -13.65
C CYS A 128 -9.61 -14.63 -12.65
N LEU A 129 -9.69 -14.96 -11.37
CA LEU A 129 -8.99 -14.25 -10.31
C LEU A 129 -7.99 -15.20 -9.67
N PHE A 130 -6.70 -14.88 -9.80
CA PHE A 130 -5.60 -15.69 -9.26
C PHE A 130 -4.83 -14.95 -8.16
N GLN A 131 -5.40 -15.01 -6.97
CA GLN A 131 -5.20 -14.06 -5.90
C GLN A 131 -4.36 -14.65 -4.76
N PRO A 132 -3.17 -14.10 -4.45
CA PRO A 132 -2.43 -14.49 -3.25
C PRO A 132 -3.17 -13.96 -2.01
N LYS A 133 -3.27 -14.76 -0.94
CA LYS A 133 -3.93 -14.33 0.31
C LYS A 133 -3.13 -13.28 1.06
N THR A 134 -1.80 -13.30 0.89
CA THR A 134 -0.88 -12.30 1.44
C THR A 134 0.15 -11.92 0.39
N TRP A 135 0.72 -10.72 0.50
CA TRP A 135 1.77 -10.28 -0.42
C TRP A 135 3.09 -11.03 -0.27
N ALA A 136 3.32 -11.60 0.92
CA ALA A 136 4.54 -12.32 1.24
C ALA A 136 4.31 -13.51 2.16
N VAL A 137 5.28 -14.44 2.12
CA VAL A 137 5.49 -15.47 3.14
C VAL A 137 6.80 -15.18 3.88
N ILE A 138 6.74 -15.21 5.22
CA ILE A 138 7.85 -14.83 6.09
C ILE A 138 8.26 -16.03 6.94
N GLY A 139 9.55 -16.31 6.97
CA GLY A 139 10.09 -17.51 7.61
C GLY A 139 9.75 -18.79 6.86
N ASN A 140 9.95 -19.92 7.53
CA ASN A 140 9.74 -21.27 6.99
C ASN A 140 8.65 -22.07 7.72
N LYS A 141 7.89 -21.40 8.61
CA LYS A 141 6.76 -22.00 9.33
C LYS A 141 5.45 -21.75 8.60
N ASP A 142 5.31 -20.56 8.04
CA ASP A 142 4.11 -20.16 7.29
C ASP A 142 4.13 -20.72 5.86
N MET A 143 2.93 -20.76 5.26
CA MET A 143 2.71 -21.15 3.88
C MET A 143 2.13 -19.97 3.11
N MET A 144 2.55 -19.83 1.85
CA MET A 144 1.86 -18.98 0.90
C MET A 144 0.61 -19.71 0.40
N TYR A 145 -0.53 -19.01 0.42
CA TYR A 145 -1.78 -19.49 -0.16
C TYR A 145 -2.18 -18.60 -1.32
N VAL A 146 -2.50 -19.19 -2.47
CA VAL A 146 -3.02 -18.49 -3.64
C VAL A 146 -4.33 -19.15 -4.05
N THR A 147 -5.39 -18.37 -4.21
CA THR A 147 -6.70 -18.88 -4.62
C THR A 147 -6.97 -18.59 -6.07
N LEU A 148 -7.59 -19.54 -6.76
CA LEU A 148 -8.04 -19.41 -8.13
C LEU A 148 -9.54 -19.67 -8.22
N GLU A 149 -10.28 -18.72 -8.78
CA GLU A 149 -11.64 -18.94 -9.27
C GLU A 149 -11.82 -18.33 -10.66
N CYS A 150 -12.71 -18.91 -11.46
CA CYS A 150 -13.17 -18.32 -12.71
C CYS A 150 -14.68 -18.16 -12.71
N ARG A 151 -15.16 -17.06 -13.30
CA ARG A 151 -16.59 -16.73 -13.39
C ARG A 151 -16.99 -16.42 -14.83
N ASP A 152 -18.23 -16.74 -15.17
CA ASP A 152 -18.83 -16.45 -16.47
C ASP A 152 -19.32 -14.98 -16.58
N LYS A 153 -19.95 -14.66 -17.72
CA LYS A 153 -20.58 -13.35 -17.99
C LYS A 153 -21.62 -12.94 -16.95
N ALA A 154 -22.34 -13.91 -16.39
CA ALA A 154 -23.36 -13.71 -15.37
C ALA A 154 -22.77 -13.72 -13.95
N ARG A 155 -21.44 -13.75 -13.83
CA ARG A 155 -20.67 -13.80 -12.57
C ARG A 155 -20.90 -15.08 -11.75
N ASN A 156 -21.38 -16.15 -12.38
CA ASN A 156 -21.45 -17.47 -11.76
C ASN A 156 -20.09 -18.14 -11.85
N ARG A 157 -19.69 -18.86 -10.79
CA ARG A 157 -18.48 -19.68 -10.81
C ARG A 157 -18.63 -20.80 -11.84
N VAL A 158 -17.55 -21.05 -12.58
CA VAL A 158 -17.48 -22.14 -13.54
C VAL A 158 -16.48 -23.19 -13.12
N LYS A 159 -16.65 -24.39 -13.66
CA LYS A 159 -15.72 -25.49 -13.44
C LYS A 159 -14.34 -25.10 -13.97
N VAL A 160 -13.31 -25.38 -13.17
CA VAL A 160 -11.90 -25.20 -13.51
C VAL A 160 -11.18 -26.55 -13.37
N SER A 161 -10.24 -26.81 -14.28
CA SER A 161 -9.27 -27.89 -14.23
C SER A 161 -7.88 -27.28 -14.24
N ILE A 162 -7.03 -27.72 -13.31
CA ILE A 162 -5.62 -27.33 -13.27
C ILE A 162 -4.83 -28.30 -14.13
N ASP A 163 -4.36 -27.84 -15.28
CA ASP A 163 -3.64 -28.68 -16.23
C ASP A 163 -2.16 -28.80 -15.84
N SER A 164 -1.55 -27.69 -15.42
CA SER A 164 -0.19 -27.65 -14.89
C SER A 164 0.02 -26.45 -13.95
N HIS A 165 1.01 -26.51 -13.06
CA HIS A 165 1.40 -25.38 -12.22
C HIS A 165 2.86 -25.49 -11.75
N GLN A 166 3.53 -24.35 -11.65
CA GLN A 166 4.92 -24.26 -11.24
C GLN A 166 5.20 -22.94 -10.52
N VAL A 167 6.01 -23.00 -9.46
CA VAL A 167 6.53 -21.82 -8.77
C VAL A 167 7.94 -21.50 -9.30
N PHE A 168 8.20 -20.23 -9.55
CA PHE A 168 9.47 -19.71 -10.00
C PHE A 168 9.97 -18.65 -9.03
N LYS A 169 11.27 -18.65 -8.75
CA LYS A 169 11.98 -17.49 -8.22
C LYS A 169 12.38 -16.60 -9.40
N GLU A 170 12.13 -15.31 -9.28
CA GLU A 170 12.49 -14.29 -10.28
C GLU A 170 13.74 -13.54 -9.80
N TRP A 171 14.77 -13.50 -10.64
CA TRP A 171 16.02 -12.81 -10.36
C TRP A 171 16.66 -12.29 -11.63
N GLU A 172 16.96 -10.98 -11.69
CA GLU A 172 17.58 -10.32 -12.86
C GLU A 172 16.87 -10.64 -14.20
N GLY A 173 15.54 -10.68 -14.20
CA GLY A 173 14.73 -11.01 -15.37
C GLY A 173 14.73 -12.49 -15.77
N GLN A 174 15.38 -13.36 -14.99
CA GLN A 174 15.40 -14.80 -15.19
C GLN A 174 14.49 -15.52 -14.19
N ARG A 175 13.93 -16.65 -14.61
CA ARG A 175 13.08 -17.52 -13.80
C ARG A 175 13.79 -18.82 -13.46
N TYR A 176 13.79 -19.16 -12.17
CA TYR A 176 14.38 -20.37 -11.63
C TYR A 176 13.28 -21.22 -11.00
N GLY A 177 13.02 -22.41 -11.54
CA GLY A 177 12.01 -23.30 -10.99
C GLY A 177 12.37 -23.73 -9.57
N VAL A 178 11.39 -23.70 -8.67
CA VAL A 178 11.52 -24.19 -7.28
C VAL A 178 10.54 -25.33 -7.03
N VAL A 179 10.43 -25.80 -5.77
CA VAL A 179 9.36 -26.74 -5.40
C VAL A 179 8.01 -26.13 -5.76
N SER A 180 7.20 -26.85 -6.54
CA SER A 180 5.86 -26.39 -6.92
C SER A 180 4.90 -26.38 -5.72
N ALA A 181 3.83 -25.62 -5.82
CA ALA A 181 2.76 -25.61 -4.83
C ALA A 181 1.98 -26.93 -4.85
N SER A 182 1.34 -27.29 -3.75
CA SER A 182 0.23 -28.27 -3.78
C SER A 182 -1.06 -27.54 -4.12
N VAL A 183 -2.02 -28.19 -4.79
CA VAL A 183 -3.29 -27.57 -5.19
C VAL A 183 -4.47 -28.49 -4.89
N ASN A 184 -5.56 -27.95 -4.33
CA ASN A 184 -6.77 -28.69 -4.01
C ASN A 184 -8.04 -27.79 -3.97
N ASP A 185 -9.21 -28.44 -3.95
CA ASP A 185 -10.56 -27.88 -3.69
C ASP A 185 -11.34 -28.91 -2.84
N ASN A 186 -10.75 -29.30 -1.71
CA ASN A 186 -11.23 -30.41 -0.87
C ASN A 186 -11.62 -29.99 0.56
N GLY A 187 -11.57 -28.70 0.87
CA GLY A 187 -11.78 -28.12 2.20
C GLY A 187 -10.61 -28.30 3.16
N THR A 188 -9.39 -28.53 2.68
CA THR A 188 -8.17 -28.66 3.50
C THR A 188 -7.03 -27.74 3.02
N ASP A 189 -5.94 -27.63 3.79
CA ASP A 189 -4.74 -26.87 3.41
C ASP A 189 -5.03 -25.44 2.93
N GLY A 190 -5.89 -24.74 3.66
CA GLY A 190 -6.26 -23.34 3.39
C GLY A 190 -7.46 -23.17 2.44
N ASP A 191 -7.95 -24.24 1.83
CA ASP A 191 -9.25 -24.24 1.15
C ASP A 191 -10.40 -24.24 2.18
N GLN A 192 -11.35 -23.33 1.98
CA GLN A 192 -12.44 -23.10 2.94
C GLN A 192 -13.63 -24.03 2.72
N THR A 193 -13.97 -24.31 1.46
CA THR A 193 -15.21 -25.01 1.11
C THR A 193 -14.96 -26.01 0.00
N ARG A 194 -15.06 -27.29 0.34
CA ARG A 194 -14.90 -28.38 -0.62
C ARG A 194 -15.86 -28.27 -1.82
N GLY A 195 -15.30 -28.34 -3.02
CA GLY A 195 -16.02 -28.51 -4.27
C GLY A 195 -16.76 -27.25 -4.72
N ASP A 196 -16.32 -26.08 -4.27
CA ASP A 196 -16.96 -24.79 -4.59
C ASP A 196 -16.34 -24.11 -5.82
N ASN A 197 -15.40 -24.81 -6.49
CA ASN A 197 -14.59 -24.36 -7.62
C ASN A 197 -13.66 -23.19 -7.30
N ILE A 198 -13.28 -22.99 -6.03
CA ILE A 198 -12.12 -22.19 -5.64
C ILE A 198 -10.96 -23.13 -5.36
N PHE A 199 -9.99 -23.16 -6.25
CA PHE A 199 -8.77 -23.93 -6.02
C PHE A 199 -7.82 -23.16 -5.11
N THR A 200 -7.29 -23.81 -4.08
CA THR A 200 -6.26 -23.25 -3.21
C THR A 200 -4.92 -23.91 -3.49
N PHE A 201 -3.94 -23.09 -3.87
CA PHE A 201 -2.54 -23.45 -3.99
C PHE A 201 -1.83 -23.16 -2.67
N SER A 202 -1.13 -24.13 -2.10
CA SER A 202 -0.34 -23.99 -0.88
C SER A 202 1.14 -24.23 -1.19
N TRP A 203 1.98 -23.25 -0.92
CA TRP A 203 3.42 -23.32 -1.16
C TRP A 203 4.22 -23.00 0.10
N LYS A 204 5.29 -23.76 0.34
CA LYS A 204 6.16 -23.57 1.50
C LYS A 204 7.57 -23.20 1.05
N PRO A 205 8.11 -22.04 1.46
CA PRO A 205 9.43 -21.62 1.03
C PRO A 205 10.55 -22.48 1.62
N GLN A 206 11.58 -22.74 0.83
CA GLN A 206 12.86 -23.24 1.29
C GLN A 206 13.86 -22.08 1.46
N LYS A 207 15.00 -22.34 2.13
CA LYS A 207 16.06 -21.35 2.33
C LYS A 207 16.53 -20.64 1.04
N PRO A 208 16.75 -21.31 -0.11
CA PRO A 208 17.19 -20.64 -1.34
C PRO A 208 16.08 -19.85 -2.06
N ASP A 209 14.82 -19.98 -1.61
CA ASP A 209 13.65 -19.35 -2.22
C ASP A 209 13.42 -17.95 -1.63
N TRP A 210 14.48 -17.14 -1.56
CA TRP A 210 14.39 -15.75 -1.10
C TRP A 210 14.28 -14.82 -2.30
N GLY A 211 13.25 -13.99 -2.32
CA GLY A 211 13.06 -12.93 -3.30
C GLY A 211 11.66 -12.92 -3.89
N GLN A 212 11.55 -12.29 -5.06
CA GLN A 212 10.31 -12.27 -5.83
C GLN A 212 10.00 -13.65 -6.37
N MET A 213 8.75 -14.07 -6.22
CA MET A 213 8.25 -15.36 -6.66
C MET A 213 7.08 -15.16 -7.62
N SER A 214 6.91 -16.08 -8.57
CA SER A 214 5.72 -16.19 -9.39
C SER A 214 5.20 -17.63 -9.41
N LEU A 215 3.91 -17.79 -9.18
CA LEU A 215 3.17 -19.03 -9.39
C LEU A 215 2.46 -18.92 -10.73
N VAL A 216 2.80 -19.80 -11.66
CA VAL A 216 2.18 -19.89 -12.98
C VAL A 216 1.32 -21.14 -13.03
N ALA A 217 0.07 -21.00 -13.47
CA ALA A 217 -0.86 -22.11 -13.65
C ALA A 217 -1.45 -22.09 -15.06
N GLU A 218 -1.44 -23.23 -15.73
CA GLU A 218 -2.21 -23.46 -16.95
C GLU A 218 -3.52 -24.15 -16.58
N ILE A 219 -4.62 -23.60 -17.05
CA ILE A 219 -5.95 -24.06 -16.66
C ILE A 219 -6.86 -24.25 -17.87
N THR A 220 -7.80 -25.17 -17.71
CA THR A 220 -8.96 -25.33 -18.57
C THR A 220 -10.22 -24.94 -17.78
N TYR A 221 -11.08 -24.07 -18.33
CA TYR A 221 -12.26 -23.55 -17.63
C TYR A 221 -13.49 -23.44 -18.55
N GLY A 222 -14.66 -23.38 -17.91
CA GLY A 222 -15.94 -23.22 -18.59
C GLY A 222 -16.41 -24.47 -19.35
N PRO A 223 -17.68 -24.53 -19.77
CA PRO A 223 -18.21 -25.65 -20.56
C PRO A 223 -17.58 -25.76 -21.94
N GLU A 224 -17.03 -24.68 -22.49
CA GLU A 224 -16.32 -24.67 -23.78
C GLU A 224 -14.89 -25.22 -23.69
N ASN A 225 -14.39 -25.55 -22.48
CA ASN A 225 -13.01 -25.98 -22.22
C ASN A 225 -11.97 -24.99 -22.76
N LEU A 226 -12.19 -23.70 -22.47
CA LEU A 226 -11.23 -22.65 -22.80
C LEU A 226 -9.95 -22.83 -21.99
N LYS A 227 -8.81 -22.46 -22.58
CA LYS A 227 -7.50 -22.57 -21.93
C LYS A 227 -6.89 -21.21 -21.71
N THR A 228 -6.21 -21.03 -20.58
CA THR A 228 -5.41 -19.83 -20.32
C THR A 228 -4.24 -20.13 -19.38
N THR A 229 -3.30 -19.21 -19.32
CA THR A 229 -2.18 -19.21 -18.38
C THR A 229 -2.33 -18.02 -17.44
N LEU A 230 -2.35 -18.29 -16.14
CA LEU A 230 -2.46 -17.26 -15.10
C LEU A 230 -1.14 -17.17 -14.35
N THR A 231 -0.76 -15.96 -13.95
CA THR A 231 0.42 -15.72 -13.11
C THR A 231 0.02 -14.95 -11.87
N SER A 232 0.45 -15.42 -10.72
CA SER A 232 0.31 -14.73 -9.44
C SER A 232 1.69 -14.48 -8.85
N SER A 233 1.92 -13.28 -8.31
CA SER A 233 3.21 -12.83 -7.82
C SER A 233 3.18 -12.55 -6.33
N PHE A 234 4.24 -12.92 -5.61
CA PHE A 234 4.38 -12.68 -4.17
C PHE A 234 5.87 -12.65 -3.78
N PHE A 235 6.18 -12.16 -2.59
CA PHE A 235 7.54 -12.16 -2.05
C PHE A 235 7.75 -13.31 -1.07
N SER A 236 8.95 -13.91 -1.07
CA SER A 236 9.34 -14.92 -0.09
C SER A 236 10.54 -14.43 0.69
N SER A 237 10.44 -14.40 2.02
CA SER A 237 11.55 -14.08 2.93
C SER A 237 11.75 -15.24 3.92
N PRO A 238 12.51 -16.27 3.55
CA PRO A 238 12.59 -17.51 4.33
C PRO A 238 13.38 -17.36 5.64
N SER A 239 14.21 -16.32 5.78
CA SER A 239 14.86 -15.95 7.04
C SER A 239 14.08 -14.86 7.77
N ILE A 240 14.07 -14.95 9.09
CA ILE A 240 13.47 -13.95 9.98
C ILE A 240 14.61 -13.13 10.59
N PRO A 241 14.80 -11.86 10.18
CA PRO A 241 15.86 -11.01 10.70
C PRO A 241 15.48 -10.40 12.05
N ALA A 242 14.18 -10.16 12.29
CA ALA A 242 13.63 -9.66 13.54
C ALA A 242 12.12 -9.96 13.65
N GLU A 243 11.55 -9.77 14.84
CA GLU A 243 10.11 -9.84 15.11
C GLU A 243 9.72 -8.87 16.23
N PHE A 244 8.48 -8.37 16.21
CA PHE A 244 7.90 -7.63 17.33
C PHE A 244 7.50 -8.60 18.44
N ASN A 245 7.89 -8.34 19.68
CA ASN A 245 7.71 -9.30 20.78
C ASN A 245 6.41 -9.13 21.58
N GLY A 246 5.56 -8.16 21.22
CA GLY A 246 4.30 -7.86 21.90
C GLY A 246 4.39 -6.92 23.10
N VAL A 247 5.58 -6.42 23.46
CA VAL A 247 5.76 -5.43 24.52
C VAL A 247 5.69 -4.03 23.93
N PHE A 248 4.70 -3.27 24.35
CA PHE A 248 4.46 -1.91 23.89
C PHE A 248 4.27 -0.93 25.06
N SER A 249 4.62 0.33 24.84
CA SER A 249 4.27 1.43 25.73
C SER A 249 4.01 2.70 24.93
N ASP A 250 3.34 3.67 25.55
CA ASP A 250 3.00 4.93 24.91
C ASP A 250 3.20 6.13 25.83
N SER A 251 3.53 7.28 25.23
CA SER A 251 3.67 8.56 25.91
C SER A 251 3.43 9.75 24.98
N LEU A 252 3.06 10.88 25.56
CA LEU A 252 3.11 12.18 24.89
C LEU A 252 4.51 12.79 25.04
N GLN A 253 5.17 13.11 23.93
CA GLN A 253 6.50 13.73 23.91
C GLN A 253 6.53 14.81 22.82
N ASP A 254 7.00 16.01 23.18
CA ASP A 254 7.10 17.16 22.27
C ASP A 254 5.81 17.42 21.47
N GLY A 255 4.67 17.22 22.14
CA GLY A 255 3.34 17.38 21.56
C GLY A 255 2.94 16.31 20.54
N SER A 256 3.67 15.20 20.42
CA SER A 256 3.35 14.05 19.55
C SER A 256 3.11 12.78 20.37
N LEU A 257 2.37 11.83 19.81
CA LEU A 257 2.18 10.52 20.41
C LEU A 257 3.36 9.62 20.02
N ILE A 258 4.06 9.08 21.01
CA ILE A 258 5.12 8.10 20.82
C ILE A 258 4.60 6.73 21.24
N VAL A 259 4.62 5.76 20.32
CA VAL A 259 4.40 4.35 20.62
C VAL A 259 5.72 3.62 20.55
N ARG A 260 6.17 3.09 21.68
CA ARG A 260 7.36 2.25 21.79
C ARG A 260 6.98 0.80 21.60
N ALA A 261 7.74 0.11 20.75
CA ALA A 261 7.61 -1.33 20.55
C ALA A 261 8.96 -2.00 20.82
N VAL A 262 8.94 -3.15 21.47
CA VAL A 262 10.15 -3.96 21.62
C VAL A 262 10.27 -4.96 20.47
N VAL A 263 11.42 -4.94 19.81
CA VAL A 263 11.76 -5.77 18.66
C VAL A 263 12.89 -6.72 19.04
N ASN A 264 12.66 -8.01 18.87
CA ASN A 264 13.68 -9.04 18.98
C ASN A 264 14.43 -9.14 17.65
N VAL A 265 15.70 -8.76 17.65
CA VAL A 265 16.53 -8.69 16.44
C VAL A 265 17.51 -9.86 16.43
N TYR A 266 17.38 -10.71 15.41
CA TYR A 266 18.23 -11.88 15.19
C TYR A 266 19.46 -11.54 14.33
N LYS A 267 19.29 -10.63 13.37
CA LYS A 267 20.36 -10.12 12.50
C LYS A 267 20.52 -8.61 12.69
N LYS A 268 21.67 -8.16 13.21
CA LYS A 268 21.96 -6.72 13.28
C LYS A 268 21.93 -6.06 11.89
N GLY A 269 21.59 -4.78 11.83
CA GLY A 269 21.65 -3.99 10.60
C GLY A 269 20.68 -2.82 10.61
N LYS A 270 20.51 -2.18 9.46
CA LYS A 270 19.54 -1.12 9.25
C LYS A 270 18.15 -1.70 9.00
N TYR A 271 17.15 -1.16 9.68
CA TYR A 271 15.75 -1.57 9.61
C TYR A 271 14.88 -0.40 9.19
N HIS A 272 13.90 -0.71 8.35
CA HIS A 272 12.75 0.14 8.03
C HIS A 272 11.52 -0.53 8.64
N LEU A 273 10.93 0.08 9.66
CA LEU A 273 9.77 -0.43 10.37
C LEU A 273 8.62 0.56 10.25
N GLU A 274 7.41 0.05 10.22
CA GLU A 274 6.20 0.86 10.02
C GLU A 274 5.10 0.43 11.01
N ALA A 275 4.26 1.37 11.39
CA ALA A 275 3.04 1.14 12.17
C ALA A 275 1.94 2.11 11.76
N ASN A 276 0.68 1.66 11.83
CA ASN A 276 -0.50 2.48 11.54
C ASN A 276 -1.20 2.85 12.85
N LEU A 277 -1.90 3.98 12.86
CA LEU A 277 -2.74 4.43 13.97
C LEU A 277 -4.19 4.55 13.50
N LYS A 278 -5.10 4.02 14.30
CA LYS A 278 -6.55 4.14 14.09
C LYS A 278 -7.22 4.78 15.30
N ASP A 279 -8.36 5.40 15.07
CA ASP A 279 -9.29 5.73 16.14
C ASP A 279 -9.93 4.46 16.69
N GLU A 280 -10.07 4.39 18.02
CA GLU A 280 -10.65 3.22 18.68
C GLU A 280 -12.18 3.17 18.54
N LYS A 281 -12.86 4.31 18.43
CA LYS A 281 -14.33 4.37 18.46
C LYS A 281 -14.94 4.03 17.10
N ASN A 282 -14.39 4.57 16.02
CA ASN A 282 -14.93 4.41 14.67
C ASN A 282 -14.04 3.55 13.75
N GLY A 283 -12.81 3.20 14.17
CA GLY A 283 -11.88 2.39 13.38
C GLY A 283 -11.22 3.13 12.21
N GLU A 284 -11.37 4.46 12.12
CA GLU A 284 -10.80 5.28 11.06
C GLU A 284 -9.28 5.31 11.15
N TYR A 285 -8.59 5.14 10.02
CA TYR A 285 -7.15 5.35 9.93
C TYR A 285 -6.81 6.84 10.09
N ILE A 286 -5.83 7.14 10.94
CA ILE A 286 -5.42 8.51 11.30
C ILE A 286 -4.07 8.84 10.69
N ALA A 287 -3.06 8.03 10.98
CA ALA A 287 -1.67 8.27 10.61
C ALA A 287 -0.91 6.96 10.45
N TYR A 288 0.18 6.98 9.69
CA TYR A 288 1.21 5.96 9.82
C TYR A 288 2.53 6.60 10.25
N ALA A 289 3.38 5.79 10.88
CA ALA A 289 4.69 6.19 11.36
C ALA A 289 5.74 5.21 10.86
N VAL A 290 6.93 5.75 10.59
CA VAL A 290 8.09 5.03 10.10
C VAL A 290 9.23 5.18 11.11
N TYR A 291 9.94 4.10 11.33
CA TYR A 291 11.23 4.06 12.02
C TYR A 291 12.28 3.56 11.03
N ASP A 292 13.31 4.37 10.80
CA ASP A 292 14.51 4.00 10.06
C ASP A 292 15.72 4.08 10.98
N GLY A 293 16.40 2.97 11.22
CA GLY A 293 17.52 2.97 12.18
C GLY A 293 18.32 1.69 12.21
N ASP A 294 19.51 1.79 12.80
CA ASP A 294 20.39 0.64 13.04
C ASP A 294 19.98 -0.08 14.33
N LEU A 295 19.68 -1.37 14.22
CA LEU A 295 19.36 -2.23 15.37
C LEU A 295 20.46 -3.26 15.61
N VAL A 296 20.77 -3.50 16.88
CA VAL A 296 21.73 -4.52 17.30
C VAL A 296 21.04 -5.86 17.52
N SER A 297 21.78 -6.97 17.48
CA SER A 297 21.21 -8.27 17.86
C SER A 297 20.74 -8.28 19.31
N GLY A 298 19.55 -8.83 19.58
CA GLY A 298 18.90 -8.84 20.89
C GLY A 298 17.64 -7.98 20.94
N SER A 299 17.25 -7.57 22.14
CA SER A 299 16.06 -6.75 22.38
C SER A 299 16.37 -5.28 22.13
N ASN A 300 15.62 -4.65 21.23
CA ASN A 300 15.71 -3.21 20.95
C ASN A 300 14.35 -2.57 21.21
N GLU A 301 14.35 -1.33 21.68
CA GLU A 301 13.14 -0.52 21.74
C GLU A 301 13.15 0.44 20.54
N VAL A 302 12.05 0.48 19.80
CA VAL A 302 11.87 1.37 18.64
C VAL A 302 10.72 2.32 18.91
N GLU A 303 10.88 3.57 18.48
CA GLU A 303 9.90 4.64 18.68
C GLU A 303 9.16 4.96 17.37
N PHE A 304 7.85 4.71 17.36
CA PHE A 304 6.95 5.18 16.32
C PHE A 304 6.36 6.52 16.75
N THR A 305 6.78 7.59 16.08
CA THR A 305 6.26 8.94 16.33
C THR A 305 5.04 9.20 15.45
N PHE A 306 3.87 9.34 16.06
CA PHE A 306 2.67 9.84 15.41
C PHE A 306 2.57 11.35 15.67
N PHE A 307 2.86 12.14 14.64
CA PHE A 307 3.08 13.57 14.76
C PHE A 307 1.81 14.31 15.21
N GLY A 308 1.94 15.08 16.30
CA GLY A 308 0.82 15.68 17.01
C GLY A 308 -0.17 16.45 16.16
N LYS A 309 0.33 17.18 15.15
CA LYS A 309 -0.51 18.00 14.27
C LYS A 309 -1.53 17.13 13.51
N ILE A 310 -1.18 15.91 13.12
CA ILE A 310 -2.10 15.00 12.43
C ILE A 310 -3.30 14.67 13.35
N LEU A 311 -3.01 14.39 14.63
CA LEU A 311 -4.04 14.08 15.62
C LEU A 311 -4.88 15.34 15.92
N ARG A 312 -4.26 16.52 15.99
CA ARG A 312 -4.96 17.80 16.13
C ARG A 312 -5.89 18.10 14.97
N ASP A 313 -5.44 17.89 13.74
CA ASP A 313 -6.20 18.18 12.52
C ASP A 313 -7.40 17.24 12.36
N LYS A 314 -7.30 16.00 12.85
CA LYS A 314 -8.42 15.04 12.90
C LYS A 314 -9.43 15.33 14.01
N ASP A 315 -9.03 16.08 15.04
CA ASP A 315 -9.87 16.45 16.20
C ASP A 315 -10.46 15.22 16.95
N LEU A 316 -9.66 14.16 17.07
CA LEU A 316 -10.08 12.91 17.72
C LEU A 316 -9.32 12.71 19.03
N ASP A 317 -10.07 12.59 20.13
CA ASP A 317 -9.55 12.10 21.41
C ASP A 317 -9.20 10.62 21.32
N GLY A 318 -8.15 10.21 22.04
CA GLY A 318 -7.85 8.79 22.23
C GLY A 318 -8.87 8.06 23.13
N PRO A 319 -8.58 6.82 23.54
CA PRO A 319 -7.40 6.04 23.17
C PRO A 319 -7.37 5.70 21.67
N TYR A 320 -6.18 5.45 21.15
CA TYR A 320 -5.97 5.05 19.76
C TYR A 320 -5.56 3.58 19.69
N LEU A 321 -5.67 3.00 18.50
CA LEU A 321 -5.21 1.64 18.20
C LEU A 321 -3.99 1.71 17.27
N ALA A 322 -2.83 1.34 17.79
CA ALA A 322 -1.63 1.13 16.97
C ALA A 322 -1.67 -0.28 16.39
N THR A 323 -1.54 -0.39 15.07
CA THR A 323 -1.79 -1.61 14.31
C THR A 323 -0.75 -1.80 13.21
N SER A 324 -0.76 -2.97 12.56
CA SER A 324 0.03 -3.24 11.36
C SER A 324 1.53 -2.98 11.53
N PHE A 325 2.08 -3.32 12.71
CA PHE A 325 3.53 -3.26 12.94
C PHE A 325 4.24 -4.24 12.02
N ARG A 326 5.08 -3.71 11.14
CA ARG A 326 5.72 -4.44 10.05
C ARG A 326 7.06 -3.82 9.72
N GLY A 327 7.78 -4.43 8.78
CA GLY A 327 8.99 -3.82 8.25
C GLY A 327 9.93 -4.84 7.64
N HIS A 328 11.15 -4.38 7.38
CA HIS A 328 12.21 -5.20 6.83
C HIS A 328 13.59 -4.72 7.28
N ARG A 329 14.55 -5.64 7.30
CA ARG A 329 15.98 -5.30 7.32
C ARG A 329 16.38 -4.89 5.90
N VAL A 330 17.01 -3.73 5.78
CA VAL A 330 17.59 -3.25 4.52
C VAL A 330 18.81 -4.10 4.19
N ASN A 331 18.82 -4.69 3.01
CA ASN A 331 19.88 -5.56 2.49
C ASN A 331 20.40 -5.06 1.14
N LEU A 332 20.57 -3.74 1.02
CA LEU A 332 21.17 -3.13 -0.16
C LEU A 332 22.69 -3.38 -0.16
N PRO A 333 23.29 -3.67 -1.32
CA PRO A 333 24.74 -3.81 -1.43
C PRO A 333 25.46 -2.46 -1.43
N ILE A 334 24.71 -1.35 -1.34
CA ILE A 334 25.19 0.02 -1.34
C ILE A 334 25.08 0.57 0.08
N ASP A 335 26.20 1.07 0.59
CA ASP A 335 26.23 1.86 1.82
C ASP A 335 25.94 3.33 1.50
N PRO A 336 24.94 3.96 2.15
CA PRO A 336 24.65 5.38 1.97
C PRO A 336 25.87 6.31 2.20
N GLU A 337 26.82 5.90 3.04
CA GLU A 337 28.04 6.69 3.29
C GLU A 337 28.94 6.79 2.05
N TRP A 338 28.78 5.90 1.07
CA TRP A 338 29.55 5.96 -0.17
C TRP A 338 29.19 7.18 -1.02
N PHE A 339 27.97 7.71 -0.94
CA PHE A 339 27.61 8.93 -1.67
C PHE A 339 28.43 10.14 -1.23
N ASN A 340 28.92 10.15 0.00
CA ASN A 340 29.74 11.23 0.57
C ASN A 340 31.25 11.08 0.27
N GLN A 341 31.68 10.00 -0.40
CA GLN A 341 33.09 9.66 -0.64
C GLN A 341 33.59 10.08 -2.04
N GLY A 342 32.79 10.82 -2.80
CA GLY A 342 33.15 11.30 -4.14
C GLY A 342 33.50 10.16 -5.10
N ALA A 343 34.62 10.27 -5.81
CA ALA A 343 35.02 9.31 -6.85
C ALA A 343 35.27 7.89 -6.31
N GLU A 344 35.77 7.73 -5.08
CA GLU A 344 35.98 6.41 -4.48
C GLU A 344 34.64 5.75 -4.14
N GLY A 345 33.71 6.52 -3.57
CA GLY A 345 32.35 6.08 -3.30
C GLY A 345 31.60 5.65 -4.55
N LEU A 346 31.67 6.44 -5.62
CA LEU A 346 31.09 6.11 -6.92
C LEU A 346 31.64 4.78 -7.47
N ARG A 347 32.94 4.51 -7.30
CA ARG A 347 33.52 3.22 -7.71
C ARG A 347 32.98 2.06 -6.88
N LYS A 348 32.78 2.23 -5.57
CA LYS A 348 32.16 1.22 -4.71
C LYS A 348 30.72 0.94 -5.12
N ILE A 349 29.93 1.99 -5.38
CA ILE A 349 28.54 1.89 -5.86
C ILE A 349 28.48 1.14 -7.20
N GLN A 350 29.32 1.52 -8.17
CA GLN A 350 29.37 0.87 -9.48
C GLN A 350 29.81 -0.60 -9.42
N ALA A 351 30.65 -0.95 -8.43
CA ALA A 351 31.11 -2.32 -8.22
C ALA A 351 30.15 -3.16 -7.36
N ALA A 352 29.19 -2.53 -6.68
CA ALA A 352 28.23 -3.21 -5.82
C ALA A 352 27.38 -4.17 -6.66
N LYS A 353 27.33 -5.43 -6.23
CA LYS A 353 26.50 -6.45 -6.85
C LYS A 353 25.49 -6.93 -5.84
N THR A 354 24.22 -6.82 -6.21
CA THR A 354 23.13 -7.44 -5.48
C THR A 354 23.22 -8.94 -5.71
N THR A 355 23.43 -9.73 -4.65
CA THR A 355 23.46 -11.21 -4.72
C THR A 355 22.30 -11.83 -3.95
N GLU A 356 21.58 -11.01 -3.21
CA GLU A 356 20.46 -11.34 -2.35
C GLU A 356 19.42 -10.22 -2.50
N PRO A 357 18.12 -10.53 -2.33
CA PRO A 357 17.09 -9.50 -2.35
C PRO A 357 17.39 -8.33 -1.40
N ASP A 358 16.90 -7.15 -1.77
CA ASP A 358 17.10 -5.87 -1.08
C ASP A 358 16.49 -5.81 0.33
N ARG A 359 15.63 -6.77 0.68
CA ARG A 359 14.86 -6.79 1.92
C ARG A 359 14.77 -8.20 2.53
N GLU A 360 14.96 -8.25 3.85
CA GLU A 360 14.55 -9.39 4.69
C GLU A 360 13.37 -8.97 5.56
N LEU A 361 12.24 -9.66 5.48
CA LEU A 361 11.00 -9.21 6.10
C LEU A 361 10.98 -9.54 7.60
N VAL A 362 10.59 -8.56 8.41
CA VAL A 362 10.34 -8.70 9.85
C VAL A 362 9.01 -9.41 10.04
N ILE A 363 8.91 -10.35 11.00
CA ILE A 363 7.61 -10.93 11.35
C ILE A 363 6.71 -9.81 11.91
N PRO A 364 5.55 -9.55 11.29
CA PRO A 364 4.66 -8.49 11.74
C PRO A 364 3.97 -8.86 13.05
N TYR A 365 3.64 -7.84 13.86
CA TYR A 365 2.72 -8.02 14.98
C TYR A 365 1.29 -8.01 14.45
N LYS A 366 0.56 -9.13 14.61
CA LYS A 366 -0.79 -9.30 14.04
C LYS A 366 -1.91 -8.74 14.91
N GLU A 367 -1.63 -8.49 16.18
CA GLU A 367 -2.60 -7.90 17.10
C GLU A 367 -2.49 -6.37 17.10
N GLU A 368 -3.33 -5.74 17.92
CA GLU A 368 -3.40 -4.28 18.04
C GLU A 368 -2.95 -3.86 19.43
N TYR A 369 -2.31 -2.70 19.52
CA TYR A 369 -1.95 -2.09 20.79
C TYR A 369 -2.84 -0.88 21.06
N LYS A 370 -3.62 -0.94 22.14
CA LYS A 370 -4.45 0.17 22.60
C LYS A 370 -3.65 1.11 23.48
N THR A 371 -3.59 2.39 23.09
CA THR A 371 -2.89 3.42 23.86
C THR A 371 -3.64 3.79 25.13
N LYS A 372 -3.01 4.59 26.00
CA LYS A 372 -3.71 5.34 27.03
C LYS A 372 -4.65 6.36 26.40
N TYR A 373 -5.54 6.92 27.23
CA TYR A 373 -6.36 8.05 26.81
C TYR A 373 -5.51 9.32 26.72
N TYR A 374 -5.62 10.04 25.60
CA TYR A 374 -5.05 11.36 25.38
C TYR A 374 -6.13 12.28 24.88
N LYS A 375 -6.18 13.49 25.46
CA LYS A 375 -7.01 14.56 24.92
C LYS A 375 -6.34 15.14 23.69
N VAL A 376 -7.12 15.36 22.63
CA VAL A 376 -6.59 15.88 21.37
C VAL A 376 -5.84 17.20 21.56
N GLU A 377 -6.29 18.06 22.47
CA GLU A 377 -5.64 19.36 22.75
C GLU A 377 -4.28 19.24 23.43
N SER A 378 -3.89 18.04 23.88
CA SER A 378 -2.55 17.78 24.43
C SER A 378 -1.49 17.69 23.32
N PHE A 379 -1.90 17.49 22.07
CA PHE A 379 -1.00 17.43 20.93
C PHE A 379 -0.68 18.81 20.37
N SER A 380 0.51 18.96 19.79
CA SER A 380 0.93 20.20 19.15
C SER A 380 0.18 20.40 17.83
N ASN A 381 -0.27 21.62 17.55
CA ASN A 381 -0.78 22.02 16.24
C ASN A 381 0.29 22.71 15.37
N ALA A 382 1.55 22.69 15.81
CA ALA A 382 2.64 23.28 15.04
C ALA A 382 2.93 22.43 13.79
N ALA A 383 3.08 23.09 12.64
CA ALA A 383 3.60 22.42 11.44
C ALA A 383 5.02 21.92 11.70
N TRP A 384 5.40 20.83 11.02
CA TRP A 384 6.75 20.32 11.09
C TRP A 384 7.76 21.38 10.64
N ASP A 385 8.83 21.52 11.40
CA ASP A 385 9.93 22.43 11.08
C ASP A 385 11.26 21.72 11.29
N SER A 386 12.13 21.79 10.28
CA SER A 386 13.43 21.12 10.27
C SER A 386 14.42 21.89 9.41
N ALA A 387 15.71 21.68 9.65
CA ALA A 387 16.76 22.29 8.84
C ALA A 387 16.61 21.90 7.35
N ASP A 388 16.28 20.64 7.08
CA ASP A 388 16.07 20.14 5.71
C ASP A 388 14.88 20.80 5.02
N LYS A 389 13.78 20.99 5.76
CA LYS A 389 12.62 21.75 5.26
C LYS A 389 13.00 23.18 4.89
N GLN A 390 13.71 23.87 5.77
CA GLN A 390 14.16 25.24 5.51
C GLN A 390 15.17 25.32 4.35
N ASN A 391 16.04 24.31 4.22
CA ASN A 391 16.97 24.21 3.08
C ASN A 391 16.22 24.04 1.76
N ARG A 392 15.24 23.14 1.71
CA ARG A 392 14.43 22.89 0.51
C ARG A 392 13.60 24.12 0.11
N ILE A 393 12.99 24.82 1.07
CA ILE A 393 12.30 26.10 0.81
C ILE A 393 13.25 27.13 0.21
N ARG A 394 14.48 27.24 0.74
CA ARG A 394 15.49 28.16 0.18
C ARG A 394 15.91 27.78 -1.24
N GLN A 395 16.07 26.48 -1.51
CA GLN A 395 16.40 25.99 -2.85
C GLN A 395 15.30 26.35 -3.85
N ILE A 396 14.03 26.05 -3.55
CA ILE A 396 12.90 26.37 -4.45
C ILE A 396 12.81 27.88 -4.71
N LYS A 397 12.95 28.71 -3.67
CA LYS A 397 12.92 30.17 -3.79
C LYS A 397 14.10 30.75 -4.59
N SER A 398 15.22 30.04 -4.70
CA SER A 398 16.36 30.48 -5.51
C SER A 398 16.15 30.28 -7.02
N ILE A 399 15.09 29.56 -7.41
CA ILE A 399 14.70 29.34 -8.81
C ILE A 399 13.78 30.47 -9.32
N GLN A 400 13.22 31.29 -8.40
CA GLN A 400 12.49 32.54 -8.70
C GLN A 400 13.46 33.65 -9.10
#